data_AF-A0A7L1Q8U5-F1
#
_entry.id   AF-A0A7L1Q8U5-F1
#
_cell.length_a   1.000
_cell.length_b   1.000
_cell.length_c   1.000
_cell.angle_alpha   90.00
_cell.angle_beta   90.00
_cell.angle_gamma   90.00
#
_symmetry.space_group_name_H-M   'P 1'
#
loop_
_entity.id
_entity.type
_entity.pdbx_description
1 polymer ?
#
loop_
_entity_poly.entity_id
_entity_poly.type
_entity_poly.pdbx_seq_one_letter_code
_entity_poly.pdbx_strand_id
1 'polypeptide(L)'
;LTMASQTVITVQPQFSVAQQPGEWQTGMLDCCSDCGVCLCGTFCLLCLSCQVAGDMDECCLCGGSVAMRTLYRTRYNIPGSILGDFCSTWWCGPCTLCQLKRDINRRREMGIF
;
A
#
# COMPACT_ATOMS: atom_id res chain seq x y z
N LEU A 1 24.58 58.86 12.24
CA LEU A 1 23.47 58.26 11.46
C LEU A 1 23.78 56.77 11.31
N THR A 2 23.30 55.95 12.24
CA THR A 2 23.50 54.49 12.21
C THR A 2 22.41 53.87 11.33
N MET A 3 22.81 53.31 10.19
CA MET A 3 21.92 52.55 9.31
C MET A 3 21.67 51.17 9.93
N ALA A 4 20.43 50.89 10.32
CA ALA A 4 20.01 49.58 10.78
C ALA A 4 19.94 48.62 9.57
N SER A 5 20.79 47.59 9.58
CA SER A 5 20.76 46.53 8.56
C SER A 5 19.58 45.59 8.84
N GLN A 6 18.64 45.51 7.90
CA GLN A 6 17.51 44.57 7.97
C GLN A 6 17.95 43.21 7.42
N THR A 7 18.09 42.22 8.31
CA THR A 7 18.24 40.82 7.92
C THR A 7 16.92 40.29 7.37
N VAL A 8 16.79 40.22 6.05
CA VAL A 8 15.65 39.59 5.37
C VAL A 8 15.84 38.07 5.40
N ILE A 9 14.93 37.36 6.07
CA ILE A 9 14.90 35.90 6.08
C ILE A 9 14.32 35.43 4.74
N THR A 10 15.17 34.93 3.83
CA THR A 10 14.77 34.51 2.47
C THR A 10 14.29 33.06 2.36
N VAL A 11 14.39 32.27 3.44
CA VAL A 11 14.01 30.86 3.45
C VAL A 11 12.89 30.66 4.48
N GLN A 12 11.65 30.65 4.00
CA GLN A 12 10.52 30.19 4.80
C GLN A 12 10.42 28.65 4.67
N PRO A 13 10.16 27.90 5.75
CA PRO A 13 9.91 26.47 5.63
C PRO A 13 8.72 26.28 4.69
N GLN A 14 8.96 25.61 3.55
CA GLN A 14 7.85 25.21 2.68
C GLN A 14 6.99 24.24 3.49
N PHE A 15 5.74 24.63 3.74
CA PHE A 15 4.72 23.71 4.22
C PHE A 15 4.61 22.62 3.15
N SER A 16 5.09 21.41 3.46
CA SER A 16 4.83 20.24 2.65
C SER A 16 3.31 20.07 2.60
N VAL A 17 2.73 20.20 1.41
CA VAL A 17 1.33 19.85 1.18
C VAL A 17 1.19 18.41 1.66
N ALA A 18 0.34 18.19 2.67
CA ALA A 18 0.05 16.84 3.14
C ALA A 18 -0.42 16.02 1.93
N GLN A 19 0.29 14.93 1.64
CA GLN A 19 -0.07 14.02 0.56
C GLN A 19 -1.52 13.57 0.81
N GLN A 20 -2.38 13.68 -0.21
CA GLN A 20 -3.77 13.29 -0.08
C GLN A 20 -3.84 11.83 0.37
N PRO A 21 -4.72 11.48 1.33
CA PRO A 21 -4.87 10.10 1.76
C PRO A 21 -5.28 9.26 0.56
N GLY A 22 -4.51 8.22 0.28
CA GLY A 22 -4.83 7.24 -0.76
C GLY A 22 -5.94 6.30 -0.28
N GLU A 23 -6.61 5.66 -1.23
CA GLU A 23 -7.63 4.65 -0.95
C GLU A 23 -7.29 3.33 -1.64
N TRP A 24 -7.78 2.24 -1.05
CA TRP A 24 -7.81 0.93 -1.73
C TRP A 24 -8.78 1.02 -2.92
N GLN A 25 -8.36 0.53 -4.07
CA GLN A 25 -9.16 0.44 -5.28
C GLN A 25 -10.19 -0.70 -5.22
N THR A 26 -10.01 -1.64 -4.30
CA THR A 26 -10.93 -2.78 -4.09
C THR A 26 -11.17 -3.06 -2.60
N GLY A 27 -12.37 -3.54 -2.30
CA GLY A 27 -12.73 -4.02 -0.96
C GLY A 27 -12.05 -5.36 -0.63
N MET A 28 -11.85 -5.63 0.66
CA MET A 28 -11.16 -6.84 1.12
C MET A 28 -11.90 -8.13 0.73
N LEU A 29 -13.24 -8.12 0.79
CA LEU A 29 -14.10 -9.27 0.48
C LEU A 29 -14.66 -9.24 -0.95
N ASP A 30 -14.10 -8.39 -1.80
CA ASP A 30 -14.53 -8.26 -3.21
C ASP A 30 -13.98 -9.41 -4.08
N CYS A 31 -13.90 -10.62 -3.52
CA CYS A 31 -13.31 -11.81 -4.12
C CYS A 31 -13.98 -12.21 -5.46
N CYS A 32 -15.23 -11.82 -5.68
CA CYS A 32 -15.97 -12.09 -6.92
C CYS A 32 -15.59 -11.15 -8.08
N SER A 33 -14.86 -10.06 -7.82
CA SER A 33 -14.42 -9.08 -8.83
C SER A 33 -13.28 -9.62 -9.69
N ASP A 34 -12.40 -10.43 -9.10
CA ASP A 34 -11.33 -11.15 -9.80
C ASP A 34 -11.32 -12.62 -9.37
N CYS A 35 -12.18 -13.43 -9.98
CA CYS A 35 -12.28 -14.87 -9.70
C CYS A 35 -10.94 -15.59 -9.87
N GLY A 36 -10.08 -15.17 -10.81
CA GLY A 36 -8.75 -15.75 -11.00
C GLY A 36 -7.82 -15.53 -9.79
N VAL A 37 -7.81 -14.32 -9.23
CA VAL A 37 -7.04 -14.01 -8.02
C VAL A 37 -7.62 -14.71 -6.81
N CYS A 38 -8.95 -14.76 -6.68
CA CYS A 38 -9.62 -15.47 -5.60
C CYS A 38 -9.32 -16.97 -5.64
N LEU A 39 -9.43 -17.61 -6.81
CA LEU A 39 -9.11 -19.03 -6.98
C LEU A 39 -7.62 -19.30 -6.71
N CYS A 40 -6.72 -18.42 -7.15
CA CYS A 40 -5.30 -18.54 -6.82
C CYS A 40 -5.05 -18.38 -5.32
N GLY A 41 -5.73 -17.46 -4.64
CA GLY A 41 -5.65 -17.28 -3.19
C GLY A 41 -6.22 -18.45 -2.39
N THR A 42 -7.25 -19.13 -2.89
CA THR A 42 -7.83 -20.31 -2.21
C THR A 42 -7.07 -21.60 -2.49
N PHE A 43 -6.51 -21.78 -3.69
CA PHE A 43 -5.85 -23.03 -4.10
C PHE A 43 -4.31 -22.99 -4.08
N CYS A 44 -3.68 -21.82 -4.24
CA CYS A 44 -2.22 -21.65 -4.10
C CYS A 44 -1.84 -20.28 -3.50
N LEU A 45 -2.11 -20.12 -2.19
CA LEU A 45 -1.79 -18.88 -1.47
C LEU A 45 -0.30 -18.51 -1.54
N LEU A 46 0.60 -19.50 -1.52
CA LEU A 46 2.04 -19.27 -1.61
C LEU A 46 2.46 -18.74 -3.00
N CYS A 47 1.85 -19.25 -4.07
CA CYS A 47 2.08 -18.71 -5.41
C CYS A 47 1.66 -17.24 -5.48
N LEU A 48 0.48 -16.93 -4.93
CA LEU A 48 -0.05 -15.58 -4.89
C LEU A 48 0.83 -14.65 -4.04
N SER A 49 1.34 -15.10 -2.90
CA SER A 49 2.25 -14.30 -2.08
C SER A 49 3.54 -14.01 -2.82
N CYS A 50 4.07 -14.99 -3.55
CA CYS A 50 5.28 -14.78 -4.34
C CYS A 50 5.07 -13.83 -5.52
N GLN A 51 3.90 -13.85 -6.15
CA GLN A 51 3.57 -12.87 -7.18
C GLN A 51 3.51 -11.46 -6.60
N VAL A 52 2.82 -11.27 -5.46
CA VAL A 52 2.75 -9.97 -4.78
C VAL A 52 4.13 -9.48 -4.35
N ALA A 53 4.96 -10.39 -3.81
CA ALA A 53 6.33 -10.05 -3.43
C ALA A 53 7.15 -9.64 -4.66
N GLY A 54 7.08 -10.42 -5.76
CA GLY A 54 7.76 -10.09 -7.00
C GLY A 54 7.30 -8.77 -7.62
N ASP A 55 6.01 -8.44 -7.55
CA ASP A 55 5.50 -7.14 -8.02
C ASP A 55 6.07 -5.96 -7.20
N MET A 56 6.47 -6.21 -5.95
CA MET A 56 7.01 -5.20 -5.04
C MET A 56 8.54 -5.28 -4.89
N ASP A 57 9.22 -6.10 -5.71
CA ASP A 57 10.66 -6.36 -5.67
C ASP A 57 11.16 -6.93 -4.32
N GLU A 58 10.32 -7.76 -3.68
CA GLU A 58 10.57 -8.36 -2.37
C GLU A 58 10.66 -9.89 -2.45
N CYS A 59 11.17 -10.53 -1.38
CA CYS A 59 11.30 -11.98 -1.33
C CYS A 59 9.93 -12.70 -1.34
N CYS A 60 9.83 -13.78 -2.12
CA CYS A 60 8.66 -14.67 -2.31
C CYS A 60 7.87 -14.96 -1.01
N LEU A 61 8.58 -15.21 0.10
CA LEU A 61 8.00 -15.56 1.40
C LEU A 61 7.41 -14.36 2.17
N CYS A 62 7.78 -13.15 1.80
CA CYS A 62 7.35 -11.93 2.48
C CYS A 62 5.97 -11.48 2.04
N GLY A 63 5.50 -11.84 0.84
CA GLY A 63 4.29 -11.29 0.20
C GLY A 63 3.01 -11.36 1.03
N GLY A 64 2.85 -12.40 1.87
CA GLY A 64 1.70 -12.59 2.75
C GLY A 64 1.82 -11.95 4.13
N SER A 65 2.92 -11.26 4.43
CA SER A 65 3.20 -10.72 5.75
C SER A 65 2.43 -9.41 6.02
N VAL A 66 2.20 -9.14 7.31
CA VAL A 66 1.68 -7.84 7.77
C VAL A 66 2.61 -6.69 7.36
N ALA A 67 3.92 -6.96 7.29
CA ALA A 67 4.92 -6.01 6.82
C ALA A 67 4.65 -5.58 5.38
N MET A 68 4.35 -6.51 4.46
CA MET A 68 4.05 -6.16 3.07
C MET A 68 2.81 -5.30 2.93
N ARG A 69 1.74 -5.63 3.66
CA ARG A 69 0.53 -4.80 3.69
C ARG A 69 0.83 -3.40 4.23
N THR A 70 1.60 -3.30 5.31
CA THR A 70 1.97 -2.02 5.93
C THR A 70 2.83 -1.19 4.98
N LEU A 71 3.82 -1.81 4.34
CA LEU A 71 4.71 -1.18 3.36
C LEU A 71 3.92 -0.66 2.17
N TYR A 72 3.01 -1.46 1.62
CA TYR A 72 2.13 -1.05 0.52
C TYR A 72 1.25 0.16 0.89
N ARG A 73 0.63 0.13 2.07
CA ARG A 73 -0.17 1.26 2.55
C ARG A 73 0.65 2.53 2.73
N THR A 74 1.88 2.39 3.20
CA THR A 74 2.80 3.51 3.37
C THR A 74 3.21 4.10 2.01
N ARG A 75 3.49 3.24 1.01
CA ARG A 75 3.83 3.65 -0.37
C ARG A 75 2.73 4.50 -1.02
N TYR A 76 1.48 4.08 -0.87
CA TYR A 76 0.33 4.77 -1.48
C TYR A 76 -0.45 5.67 -0.51
N ASN A 77 0.13 5.99 0.66
CA ASN A 77 -0.44 6.87 1.67
C ASN A 77 -1.87 6.49 2.11
N ILE A 78 -2.17 5.19 2.24
CA ILE A 78 -3.50 4.68 2.56
C ILE A 78 -3.69 4.66 4.10
N PRO A 79 -4.67 5.38 4.69
CA PRO A 79 -4.77 5.62 6.13
C PRO A 79 -5.19 4.37 6.93
N GLY A 80 -4.33 3.89 7.82
CA GLY A 80 -4.56 2.68 8.62
C GLY A 80 -3.55 2.51 9.75
N SER A 81 -3.58 1.37 10.43
CA SER A 81 -2.66 1.06 11.53
C SER A 81 -2.11 -0.35 11.37
N ILE A 82 -0.90 -0.58 11.90
CA ILE A 82 -0.23 -1.89 11.91
C ILE A 82 -1.12 -2.93 12.61
N LEU A 83 -1.77 -2.55 13.72
CA LEU A 83 -2.71 -3.43 14.41
C LEU A 83 -3.92 -3.78 13.52
N GLY A 84 -4.45 -2.82 12.76
CA GLY A 84 -5.51 -3.08 11.79
C GLY A 84 -5.06 -4.03 10.67
N ASP A 85 -3.82 -3.90 10.19
CA ASP A 85 -3.25 -4.80 9.18
C ASP A 85 -2.99 -6.21 9.74
N PHE A 86 -2.54 -6.31 11.00
CA PHE A 86 -2.44 -7.57 11.71
C PHE A 86 -3.80 -8.24 11.90
N CYS A 87 -4.79 -7.53 12.43
CA CYS A 87 -6.14 -8.06 12.63
C CYS A 87 -6.79 -8.48 11.30
N SER A 88 -6.59 -7.71 10.23
CA SER A 88 -7.11 -8.07 8.90
C SER A 88 -6.46 -9.35 8.38
N THR A 89 -5.14 -9.47 8.51
CA THR A 89 -4.38 -10.65 8.06
C THR A 89 -4.70 -11.88 8.91
N TRP A 90 -4.94 -11.69 10.21
CA TRP A 90 -5.37 -12.75 11.13
C TRP A 90 -6.80 -13.23 10.84
N TRP A 91 -7.73 -12.30 10.55
CA TRP A 91 -9.13 -12.63 10.27
C TRP A 91 -9.29 -13.35 8.92
N CYS A 92 -8.71 -12.81 7.84
CA CYS A 92 -8.69 -13.46 6.54
C CYS A 92 -7.43 -13.11 5.73
N GLY A 93 -6.33 -13.79 6.01
CA GLY A 93 -5.06 -13.67 5.27
C GLY A 93 -5.18 -13.86 3.74
N PRO A 94 -5.95 -14.84 3.24
CA PRO A 94 -6.18 -14.98 1.81
C PRO A 94 -6.89 -13.76 1.20
N CYS A 95 -7.93 -13.24 1.88
CA CYS A 95 -8.67 -12.07 1.40
C CYS A 95 -7.77 -10.83 1.36
N THR A 96 -6.95 -10.61 2.38
CA THR A 96 -6.03 -9.47 2.43
C THR A 96 -4.97 -9.54 1.34
N LEU A 97 -4.47 -10.74 1.04
CA LEU A 97 -3.50 -10.95 -0.02
C LEU A 97 -4.12 -10.80 -1.43
N CYS A 98 -5.33 -11.34 -1.62
CA CYS A 98 -6.12 -11.12 -2.83
C CYS A 98 -6.43 -9.63 -3.04
N GLN A 99 -6.80 -8.91 -1.98
CA GLN A 99 -6.99 -7.45 -2.03
C GLN A 99 -5.72 -6.75 -2.52
N LEU A 100 -4.56 -7.11 -1.95
CA LEU A 100 -3.28 -6.52 -2.30
C LEU A 100 -2.92 -6.76 -3.78
N LYS A 101 -3.03 -8.01 -4.26
CA LYS A 101 -2.78 -8.33 -5.67
C LYS A 101 -3.72 -7.60 -6.64
N ARG A 102 -5.00 -7.49 -6.30
CA ARG A 102 -5.99 -6.78 -7.14
C ARG A 102 -5.71 -5.29 -7.19
N ASP A 103 -5.34 -4.70 -6.05
CA ASP A 103 -4.96 -3.29 -5.98
C ASP A 103 -3.70 -3.01 -6.83
N ILE A 104 -2.69 -3.88 -6.76
CA ILE A 104 -1.49 -3.83 -7.61
C ILE A 104 -1.88 -3.85 -9.09
N ASN A 105 -2.71 -4.81 -9.50
CA ASN A 105 -3.15 -4.94 -10.89
C ASN A 105 -3.88 -3.68 -11.38
N ARG A 106 -4.84 -3.17 -10.60
CA ARG A 106 -5.60 -1.96 -10.93
C ARG A 106 -4.70 -0.72 -11.05
N ARG A 107 -3.74 -0.55 -10.13
CA ARG A 107 -2.78 0.57 -10.19
C ARG A 107 -1.86 0.46 -11.40
N ARG A 108 -1.48 -0.76 -11.78
CA ARG A 108 -0.67 -1.01 -12.98
C ARG A 108 -1.44 -0.67 -14.25
N GLU A 109 -2.73 -0.99 -14.32
CA GLU A 109 -3.62 -0.59 -15.42
C GLU A 109 -3.77 0.93 -15.52
N MET A 110 -3.77 1.62 -14.38
CA MET A 110 -3.79 3.09 -14.31
C MET A 110 -2.42 3.74 -14.58
N GLY A 111 -1.34 2.97 -14.67
CA GLY A 111 0.02 3.48 -14.86
C GLY A 111 0.62 4.20 -13.65
N ILE A 112 0.11 3.92 -12.44
CA ILE A 112 0.56 4.56 -11.18
C ILE A 112 1.23 3.57 -10.21
N PHE A 113 1.45 2.33 -10.64
CA PHE A 113 2.08 1.30 -9.84
C PHE A 113 3.59 1.45 -9.82
#